data_AF-A0A0D8Y607-F1
#
_entry.id   AF-A0A0D8Y607-F1
#
_cell.length_a   1.000
_cell.length_b   1.000
_cell.length_c   1.000
_cell.angle_alpha   90.00
_cell.angle_beta   90.00
_cell.angle_gamma   90.00
#
_symmetry.space_group_name_H-M   'P 1'
#
loop_
_entity.id
_entity.type
_entity.pdbx_description
1 polymer ?
#
loop_
_entity_poly.entity_id
_entity_poly.type
_entity_poly.pdbx_seq_one_letter_code
_entity_poly.pdbx_strand_id
1 'polypeptide(L)' 'MSYTEYVQLQGTTITETLSDIGGNMGMFLGMSVITLVEVIMFFTKIVWITISKKRRDYMYKKKMFEKVKMRYNDEFFVI' A
#
# COMPACT_ATOMS: atom_id res chain seq x y z
N MET A 1 25.86 -42.38 28.18
CA MET A 1 24.50 -41.80 28.16
C MET A 1 24.48 -40.79 27.04
N SER A 2 23.92 -41.15 25.88
CA SER A 2 23.87 -40.29 24.70
C SER A 2 22.51 -39.61 24.68
N TYR A 3 22.50 -38.29 24.81
CA TYR A 3 21.29 -37.48 24.74
C TYR A 3 21.07 -37.09 23.28
N THR A 4 19.92 -37.43 22.74
CA THR A 4 19.49 -37.04 21.40
C THR A 4 18.80 -35.69 21.52
N GLU A 5 19.42 -34.62 21.00
CA GLU A 5 18.79 -33.30 20.93
C GLU A 5 17.97 -33.20 19.65
N TYR A 6 16.64 -33.09 19.79
CA TYR A 6 15.74 -32.83 18.68
C TYR A 6 15.74 -31.33 18.39
N VAL A 7 16.63 -30.88 17.51
CA VAL A 7 16.60 -29.50 17.01
C VAL A 7 15.43 -29.34 16.04
N GLN A 8 14.45 -28.51 16.39
CA GLN A 8 13.42 -28.07 15.44
C GLN A 8 14.07 -27.09 14.47
N LEU A 9 14.53 -27.60 13.34
CA LEU A 9 14.93 -26.78 12.21
C LEU A 9 13.67 -26.13 11.65
N GLN A 10 13.66 -24.79 11.61
CA GLN A 10 12.59 -24.02 11.00
C GLN A 10 12.41 -24.51 9.55
N GLY A 11 11.30 -25.19 9.26
CA GLY A 11 11.12 -25.93 8.01
C GLY A 11 11.10 -25.03 6.76
N THR A 12 10.85 -23.74 6.93
CA THR A 12 11.03 -22.75 5.88
C THR A 12 11.23 -21.39 6.51
N THR A 13 12.32 -20.74 6.16
CA THR A 13 12.63 -19.37 6.58
C THR A 13 11.88 -18.39 5.67
N ILE A 14 11.53 -17.20 6.18
CA ILE A 14 10.92 -16.14 5.36
C ILE A 14 11.80 -15.83 4.13
N THR A 15 13.12 -15.87 4.32
CA THR A 15 14.11 -15.67 3.26
C THR A 15 14.04 -16.73 2.17
N GLU A 16 13.90 -18.01 2.53
CA GLU A 16 13.79 -19.11 1.56
C GLU A 16 12.50 -18.99 0.75
N THR A 17 11.38 -18.67 1.42
CA THR A 17 10.09 -18.48 0.76
C THR A 17 10.13 -17.30 -0.23
N LEU A 18 10.76 -16.19 0.14
CA LEU A 18 10.94 -15.04 -0.75
C LEU A 18 11.88 -15.36 -1.93
N SER A 19 12.92 -16.14 -1.68
CA SER A 19 13.89 -16.55 -2.69
C SER A 19 13.26 -17.48 -3.73
N ASP A 20 12.44 -18.45 -3.30
CA ASP A 20 11.74 -19.37 -4.19
C ASP A 20 10.70 -18.68 -5.06
N ILE A 21 10.00 -17.68 -4.50
CA ILE A 21 9.05 -16.86 -5.25
C ILE A 21 9.78 -16.00 -6.28
N GLY A 22 10.82 -15.28 -5.88
CA GLY A 22 11.61 -14.42 -6.76
C GLY A 22 12.34 -15.20 -7.87
N GLY A 23 12.90 -16.35 -7.51
CA GLY A 23 13.60 -17.24 -8.44
C GLY A 23 12.67 -17.85 -9.49
N ASN A 24 11.52 -18.39 -9.07
CA ASN A 24 10.53 -18.94 -10.01
C ASN A 24 9.87 -17.86 -10.86
N MET A 25 9.57 -16.69 -10.30
CA MET A 25 9.03 -15.57 -11.07
C MET A 25 10.05 -15.04 -12.10
N GLY A 26 11.32 -14.92 -11.73
CA GLY A 26 12.39 -14.49 -12.63
C GLY A 26 12.64 -15.50 -13.76
N MET A 27 12.52 -16.79 -13.46
CA MET A 27 12.69 -17.87 -14.45
C MET A 27 11.52 -17.97 -15.43
N PHE A 28 10.27 -17.83 -14.97
CA PHE A 28 9.07 -18.01 -15.80
C PHE A 28 8.60 -16.76 -16.56
N LEU A 29 8.71 -15.57 -15.97
CA LEU A 29 8.27 -14.33 -16.63
C LEU A 29 9.37 -13.67 -17.46
N GLY A 30 10.63 -14.12 -17.33
CA GLY A 30 11.79 -13.35 -17.81
C GLY A 30 11.91 -11.99 -17.11
N MET A 31 11.21 -11.83 -15.97
CA MET A 31 11.12 -10.60 -15.21
C MET A 31 12.47 -10.39 -14.52
N SER A 32 13.35 -9.68 -15.20
CA SER A 32 14.65 -9.27 -14.66
C SER A 32 14.44 -8.26 -13.54
N VAL A 33 15.40 -8.15 -12.61
CA VAL A 33 15.34 -7.20 -11.49
C VAL A 33 15.00 -5.77 -11.96
N ILE A 34 15.43 -5.39 -13.16
CA ILE A 34 15.12 -4.11 -13.80
C ILE A 34 13.61 -3.91 -14.00
N THR A 35 12.91 -4.91 -14.54
CA THR A 35 11.45 -4.86 -14.72
C THR A 35 10.69 -4.79 -13.38
N LEU A 36 11.21 -5.45 -12.34
CA LEU A 36 10.64 -5.37 -10.99
C LEU A 36 10.80 -3.96 -10.39
N VAL A 37 11.96 -3.33 -10.59
CA VAL A 37 12.22 -1.93 -10.19
C VAL A 37 11.30 -0.97 -10.95
N GLU A 38 11.08 -1.17 -12.25
CA GLU A 38 10.18 -0.36 -13.07
C GLU A 38 8.73 -0.43 -12.57
N VAL A 39 8.25 -1.63 -12.25
CA VAL A 39 6.93 -1.86 -11.67
C VAL A 39 6.78 -1.17 -10.32
N ILE A 40 7.78 -1.25 -9.44
CA ILE A 40 7.76 -0.55 -8.13
C ILE A 40 7.71 0.97 -8.31
N MET A 41 8.48 1.53 -9.25
CA MET A 41 8.44 2.96 -9.56
C MET A 41 7.07 3.38 -10.10
N PHE A 42 6.45 2.55 -10.94
CA PHE A 42 5.12 2.79 -11.49
C PHE A 42 4.04 2.80 -10.39
N PHE A 43 4.04 1.79 -9.51
CA PHE A 43 3.14 1.76 -8.36
C PHE A 43 3.32 2.96 -7.44
N THR A 44 4.56 3.37 -7.18
CA THR A 44 4.86 4.56 -6.37
C THR A 44 4.24 5.82 -6.98
N LYS A 45 4.35 6.01 -8.31
CA LYS A 45 3.70 7.14 -9.01
C LYS A 45 2.18 7.08 -8.89
N ILE A 46 1.56 5.92 -9.08
CA ILE A 46 0.10 5.76 -8.96
C ILE A 46 -0.37 6.07 -7.54
N VAL A 47 0.31 5.52 -6.53
CA VAL A 47 -0.01 5.75 -5.12
C VAL A 47 0.14 7.23 -4.79
N TRP A 48 1.22 7.88 -5.24
CA TRP A 48 1.45 9.30 -5.05
C TRP A 48 0.34 10.17 -5.66
N ILE A 49 -0.06 9.88 -6.90
CA ILE A 49 -1.13 10.58 -7.60
C ILE A 49 -2.47 10.35 -6.90
N THR A 50 -2.76 9.12 -6.50
CA THR A 50 -4.01 8.75 -5.83
C THR A 50 -4.12 9.38 -4.46
N ILE A 51 -3.07 9.32 -3.64
CA ILE A 51 -3.00 10.01 -2.34
C ILE A 51 -3.15 11.52 -2.54
N SER A 52 -2.45 12.10 -3.52
CA SER A 52 -2.54 13.53 -3.82
C SER A 52 -3.94 13.95 -4.26
N LYS A 53 -4.62 13.16 -5.09
CA LYS A 53 -6.01 13.43 -5.50
C LYS A 53 -6.98 13.26 -4.34
N LYS A 54 -6.89 12.16 -3.59
CA LYS A 54 -7.72 11.88 -2.41
C LYS A 54 -7.60 12.98 -1.34
N ARG A 55 -6.40 13.53 -1.14
CA ARG A 55 -6.16 14.68 -0.23
C ARG A 55 -6.87 15.96 -0.71
N ARG A 56 -6.84 16.26 -2.02
CA ARG A 56 -7.54 17.44 -2.58
C ARG A 56 -9.06 17.30 -2.52
N ASP A 57 -9.59 16.11 -2.85
CA ASP A 57 -11.04 15.85 -2.81
C ASP A 57 -11.59 15.92 -1.39
N TYR A 58 -10.83 15.44 -0.39
CA TYR A 58 -11.18 15.60 1.02
C TYR A 58 -11.30 17.07 1.42
N MET A 59 -10.32 17.90 1.02
CA MET A 59 -10.31 19.33 1.34
C MET A 59 -11.45 20.09 0.65
N TYR A 60 -11.80 19.72 -0.58
CA TYR A 60 -12.90 20.34 -1.32
C TYR A 60 -14.27 19.99 -0.70
N LYS A 61 -14.49 18.73 -0.36
CA LYS A 61 -15.71 18.28 0.34
C LYS A 61 -15.89 18.98 1.69
N LYS A 62 -14.82 19.14 2.46
CA LYS A 62 -14.87 19.85 3.76
C LYS A 62 -15.33 21.31 3.59
N LYS A 63 -14.74 22.04 2.62
CA LYS A 63 -15.14 23.44 2.33
C LYS A 63 -16.58 23.56 1.87
N MET A 64 -17.09 22.62 1.09
CA MET A 64 -18.50 22.62 0.65
C MET A 64 -19.45 22.40 1.83
N PHE A 65 -19.12 21.46 2.72
CA PHE A 65 -19.94 21.19 3.91
C PHE A 65 -19.97 22.39 4.87
N GLU A 66 -18.83 23.06 5.07
CA GLU A 66 -18.75 24.28 5.88
C GLU A 66 -19.62 25.41 5.30
N LYS A 67 -19.58 25.63 3.98
CA LYS A 67 -20.42 26.65 3.31
C LYS A 67 -21.92 26.36 3.42
N VAL A 68 -22.33 25.10 3.32
CA VAL A 68 -23.74 24.70 3.46
C VAL A 68 -24.19 24.89 4.91
N LYS A 69 -23.35 24.52 5.88
CA LYS A 69 -23.63 24.72 7.31
C LYS A 69 -23.77 26.20 7.67
N MET A 70 -22.93 27.07 7.11
CA MET A 70 -23.02 28.52 7.30
C MET A 70 -24.36 29.07 6.76
N ARG A 71 -24.74 28.72 5.52
CA ARG A 71 -26.01 29.16 4.92
C ARG A 71 -27.24 28.73 5.72
N TYR A 72 -27.26 27.50 6.23
CA TYR A 72 -28.36 27.02 7.07
C TYR A 72 -28.46 27.81 8.38
N ASN A 73 -27.32 28.14 8.99
CA ASN A 73 -27.28 28.90 10.23
C ASN A 73 -27.73 30.37 10.04
N ASP A 74 -27.39 30.97 8.89
CA ASP A 74 -27.83 32.33 8.54
C ASP A 74 -29.34 32.37 8.28
N GLU A 75 -29.91 31.41 7.54
CA GLU A 75 -31.37 31.36 7.30
C GLU A 75 -32.16 31.07 8.58
N PHE A 76 -31.62 30.26 9.49
CA PHE A 76 -32.24 30.03 10.80
C PHE A 76 -32.23 31.27 11.70
N PHE A 77 -31.23 32.14 11.60
CA PHE A 77 -31.15 33.37 12.40
C PHE A 77 -32.10 34.47 11.91
N VAL A 78 -32.61 34.36 10.68
CA VAL A 78 -33.50 35.36 10.05
C VAL A 78 -34.99 35.08 10.30
N ILE A 79 -35.35 33.90 10.82
CA ILE A 79 -36.72 33.50 11.21
C ILE A 79 -36.91 33.70 12.71
#